data_AF-A0A6A3IFB0-F1
#
_entry.id   AF-A0A6A3IFB0-F1
#
_cell.length_a   1.000
_cell.length_b   1.000
_cell.length_c   1.000
_cell.angle_alpha   90.00
_cell.angle_beta   90.00
_cell.angle_gamma   90.00
#
_symmetry.space_group_name_H-M   'P 1'
#
loop_
_entity.id
_entity.type
_entity.pdbx_description
1 polymer ?
#
loop_
_entity_poly.entity_id
_entity_poly.type
_entity_poly.pdbx_seq_one_letter_code
_entity_poly.pdbx_strand_id
1 'polypeptide(L)'
;MGPLQLLVAAALAFVAPSAHAITIGSPIGMATGATGGGDVAPVYPNTTKELVAYLRDPAPRVVILTKTFDFRGLEGNTTAEGCRPDYTRKCIALDNGFKSQDVILQDGGMNSTVGCTDGTSVTVTYDNAPFNRLNVRGNKTIRGIGNSGVIRGK
;
A
#
# COMPACT_ATOMS: atom_id res chain seq x y z
N MET A 1 16.87 66.35 17.22
CA MET A 1 16.59 65.66 15.94
C MET A 1 17.88 64.98 15.48
N GLY A 2 18.12 63.68 15.65
CA GLY A 2 17.36 62.64 16.35
C GLY A 2 18.26 61.42 16.61
N PRO A 3 18.32 60.88 17.84
CA PRO A 3 19.02 59.62 18.16
C PRO A 3 18.19 58.40 17.75
N LEU A 4 17.61 58.43 16.55
CA LEU A 4 16.58 57.49 16.11
C LEU A 4 16.93 56.87 14.74
N GLN A 5 18.16 56.39 14.58
CA GLN A 5 18.57 55.62 13.40
C GLN A 5 19.25 54.29 13.73
N LEU A 6 19.24 53.88 15.00
CA LEU A 6 19.63 52.54 15.45
C LEU A 6 18.39 51.79 15.95
N LEU A 7 17.43 51.55 15.07
CA LEU A 7 16.30 50.67 15.38
C LEU A 7 16.18 49.58 14.31
N VAL A 8 16.66 48.40 14.74
CA VAL A 8 16.21 47.07 14.33
C VAL A 8 16.63 46.62 12.93
N ALA A 9 17.93 46.35 12.78
CA ALA A 9 18.35 45.22 11.95
C ALA A 9 18.32 43.95 12.83
N ALA A 10 17.92 42.83 12.23
CA ALA A 10 17.88 41.47 12.79
C ALA A 10 16.60 41.07 13.56
N ALA A 11 15.64 40.52 12.81
CA ALA A 11 14.97 39.27 13.19
C ALA A 11 14.17 38.69 12.00
N LEU A 12 14.84 38.28 10.92
CA LEU A 12 14.28 37.21 10.08
C LEU A 12 14.58 35.90 10.81
N ALA A 13 13.73 35.52 11.75
CA ALA A 13 13.70 34.15 12.24
C ALA A 13 13.24 33.28 11.06
N PHE A 14 14.20 32.60 10.42
CA PHE A 14 13.90 31.49 9.52
C PHE A 14 13.09 30.47 10.33
N VAL A 15 11.77 30.44 10.11
CA VAL A 15 10.98 29.25 10.40
C VAL A 15 11.37 28.24 9.33
N ALA A 16 12.55 27.64 9.50
CA ALA A 16 12.90 26.46 8.73
C ALA A 16 11.88 25.39 9.14
N PRO A 17 11.08 24.83 8.21
CA PRO A 17 10.38 23.60 8.52
C PRO A 17 11.48 22.62 8.94
N SER A 18 11.37 22.10 10.16
CA SER A 18 12.20 21.00 10.63
C SER A 18 11.93 19.81 9.72
N ALA A 19 12.67 19.74 8.61
CA ALA A 19 12.79 18.55 7.81
C ALA A 19 13.48 17.56 8.72
N HIS A 20 12.69 16.72 9.40
CA HIS A 20 13.23 15.55 10.06
C HIS A 20 13.99 14.80 8.99
N ALA A 21 15.33 14.88 9.05
CA ALA A 21 16.19 14.12 8.16
C ALA A 21 15.80 12.66 8.33
N ILE A 22 15.14 12.14 7.31
CA ILE A 22 14.69 10.76 7.29
C ILE A 22 15.97 9.95 7.14
N THR A 23 16.43 9.30 8.22
CA THR A 23 17.57 8.38 8.12
C THR A 23 17.14 7.15 7.34
N ILE A 24 17.52 7.12 6.07
CA ILE A 24 17.39 5.93 5.22
C ILE A 24 18.68 5.12 5.46
N GLY A 25 18.56 3.94 6.06
CA GLY A 25 19.66 2.99 6.10
C GLY A 25 20.01 2.49 4.69
N SER A 26 21.25 2.11 4.45
CA SER A 26 21.65 1.54 3.16
C SER A 26 21.22 0.07 3.05
N PRO A 27 20.68 -0.37 1.90
CA PRO A 27 20.39 -1.78 1.66
C PRO A 27 21.64 -2.67 1.79
N ILE A 28 21.48 -3.84 2.39
CA ILE A 28 22.55 -4.84 2.56
C ILE A 28 22.30 -6.08 1.69
N GLY A 29 23.35 -6.88 1.45
CA GLY A 29 23.27 -8.13 0.70
C GLY A 29 23.13 -7.92 -0.81
N MET A 30 22.33 -8.77 -1.47
CA MET A 30 22.18 -8.75 -2.94
C MET A 30 21.62 -7.43 -3.51
N ALA A 31 20.94 -6.63 -2.67
CA ALA A 31 20.37 -5.34 -3.07
C ALA A 31 21.25 -4.14 -2.68
N THR A 32 22.48 -4.35 -2.20
CA THR A 32 23.40 -3.25 -1.89
C THR A 32 23.63 -2.37 -3.11
N GLY A 33 23.59 -1.04 -2.90
CA GLY A 33 23.66 -0.05 -3.96
C GLY A 33 22.30 0.38 -4.53
N ALA A 34 21.18 -0.21 -4.10
CA ALA A 34 19.86 0.28 -4.49
C ALA A 34 19.61 1.70 -3.94
N THR A 35 19.28 2.63 -4.84
CA THR A 35 19.06 4.06 -4.53
C THR A 35 17.58 4.45 -4.48
N GLY A 36 16.69 3.62 -5.05
CA GLY A 36 15.26 3.92 -5.13
C GLY A 36 15.00 5.23 -5.88
N GLY A 37 14.27 6.14 -5.25
CA GLY A 37 14.03 7.49 -5.78
C GLY A 37 15.25 8.43 -5.71
N GLY A 38 16.33 8.04 -5.02
CA GLY A 38 17.47 8.91 -4.73
C GLY A 38 17.10 10.10 -3.85
N ASP A 39 17.80 11.21 -4.02
CA ASP A 39 17.65 12.44 -3.22
C ASP A 39 16.66 13.44 -3.82
N VAL A 40 15.73 12.98 -4.66
CA VAL A 40 14.70 13.86 -5.22
C VAL A 40 13.73 14.34 -4.15
N ALA A 41 13.18 15.54 -4.36
CA ALA A 41 12.21 16.13 -3.44
C ALA A 41 11.03 15.17 -3.18
N PRO A 42 10.65 14.93 -1.91
CA PRO A 42 9.53 14.06 -1.58
C PRO A 42 8.20 14.58 -2.10
N VAL A 43 7.33 13.66 -2.49
CA VAL A 43 5.93 13.91 -2.84
C VAL A 43 5.02 13.24 -1.82
N TYR A 44 3.88 13.88 -1.55
CA TYR A 44 2.93 13.49 -0.50
C TYR A 44 1.55 13.29 -1.12
N PRO A 45 1.23 12.07 -1.61
CA PRO A 45 -0.09 11.82 -2.16
C PRO A 45 -1.17 12.08 -1.10
N ASN A 46 -2.26 12.69 -1.52
CA ASN A 46 -3.43 12.95 -0.72
C ASN A 46 -4.59 12.00 -1.03
N THR A 47 -4.58 11.41 -2.23
CA THR A 47 -5.60 10.48 -2.71
C THR A 47 -4.97 9.17 -3.21
N THR A 48 -5.77 8.10 -3.29
CA THR A 48 -5.36 6.83 -3.90
C THR A 48 -4.93 7.00 -5.36
N LYS A 49 -5.58 7.91 -6.10
CA LYS A 49 -5.24 8.24 -7.50
C LYS A 49 -3.87 8.89 -7.62
N GLU A 50 -3.55 9.85 -6.75
CA GLU A 50 -2.22 10.48 -6.70
C GLU A 50 -1.13 9.47 -6.34
N LEU A 51 -1.40 8.59 -5.37
CA LEU A 51 -0.48 7.50 -5.03
C LEU A 51 -0.19 6.64 -6.26
N VAL A 52 -1.22 6.15 -6.96
CA VAL A 52 -1.06 5.36 -8.18
C VAL A 52 -0.26 6.13 -9.24
N ALA A 53 -0.53 7.43 -9.42
CA ALA A 53 0.19 8.26 -10.39
C ALA A 53 1.68 8.35 -10.06
N TYR A 54 2.05 8.63 -8.81
CA TYR A 54 3.45 8.71 -8.40
C TYR A 54 4.18 7.36 -8.51
N LEU A 55 3.51 6.24 -8.23
CA LEU A 55 4.10 4.90 -8.36
C LEU A 55 4.37 4.53 -9.83
N ARG A 56 3.53 5.02 -10.75
CA ARG A 56 3.64 4.77 -12.20
C ARG A 56 4.46 5.82 -12.95
N ASP A 57 4.90 6.87 -12.27
CA ASP A 57 5.73 7.91 -12.86
C ASP A 57 7.03 7.30 -13.41
N PRO A 58 7.45 7.59 -14.66
CA PRO A 58 8.74 7.14 -15.17
C PRO A 58 9.93 7.81 -14.47
N ALA A 59 9.77 9.01 -13.91
CA ALA A 59 10.82 9.72 -13.21
C ALA A 59 11.09 9.14 -11.81
N PRO A 60 12.29 9.37 -11.24
CA PRO A 60 12.55 9.03 -9.84
C PRO A 60 11.57 9.75 -8.90
N ARG A 61 11.03 9.03 -7.91
CA ARG A 61 10.14 9.61 -6.89
C ARG A 61 10.44 9.08 -5.50
N VAL A 62 10.40 9.98 -4.52
CA VAL A 62 10.32 9.65 -3.09
C VAL A 62 8.89 9.92 -2.63
N VAL A 63 8.10 8.87 -2.49
CA VAL A 63 6.65 8.91 -2.15
C VAL A 63 6.46 8.67 -0.67
N ILE A 64 5.96 9.67 0.04
CA ILE A 64 5.79 9.64 1.50
C ILE A 64 4.31 9.46 1.85
N LEU A 65 4.01 8.35 2.53
CA LEU A 65 2.66 8.00 2.97
C LEU A 65 2.43 8.54 4.38
N THR A 66 1.53 9.51 4.50
CA THR A 66 1.20 10.18 5.77
C THR A 66 -0.13 9.70 6.35
N LYS A 67 -0.87 8.86 5.63
CA LYS A 67 -2.21 8.39 5.97
C LYS A 67 -2.48 7.01 5.37
N THR A 68 -3.64 6.45 5.72
CA THR A 68 -4.16 5.24 5.08
C THR A 68 -4.70 5.55 3.69
N PHE A 69 -4.23 4.81 2.69
CA PHE A 69 -4.77 4.74 1.33
C PHE A 69 -5.58 3.45 1.21
N ASP A 70 -6.89 3.55 1.40
CA ASP A 70 -7.83 2.43 1.33
C ASP A 70 -8.39 2.30 -0.09
N PHE A 71 -8.09 1.18 -0.75
CA PHE A 71 -8.56 0.87 -2.10
C PHE A 71 -9.82 0.01 -2.10
N ARG A 72 -10.28 -0.47 -0.94
CA ARG A 72 -11.48 -1.31 -0.85
C ARG A 72 -12.71 -0.58 -1.37
N GLY A 73 -13.54 -1.29 -2.13
CA GLY A 73 -14.79 -0.81 -2.71
C GLY A 73 -14.61 0.13 -3.90
N LEU A 74 -13.38 0.57 -4.23
CA LEU A 74 -13.15 1.52 -5.32
C LEU A 74 -13.35 0.91 -6.70
N GLU A 75 -13.31 -0.42 -6.80
CA GLU A 75 -13.40 -1.15 -8.07
C GLU A 75 -14.59 -2.12 -8.10
N GLY A 76 -15.54 -1.90 -7.17
CA GLY A 76 -16.72 -2.73 -7.00
C GLY A 76 -16.42 -4.11 -6.41
N ASN A 77 -17.48 -4.87 -6.23
CA ASN A 77 -17.41 -6.24 -5.73
C ASN A 77 -17.94 -7.21 -6.80
N THR A 78 -17.41 -8.42 -6.79
CA THR A 78 -17.94 -9.53 -7.57
C THR A 78 -18.58 -10.54 -6.62
N THR A 79 -19.78 -11.02 -6.97
CA THR A 79 -20.39 -12.19 -6.33
C THR A 79 -20.41 -13.33 -7.34
N ALA A 80 -19.83 -14.46 -6.97
CA ALA A 80 -19.64 -15.58 -7.87
C ALA A 80 -19.69 -16.92 -7.11
N GLU A 81 -19.70 -18.00 -7.87
CA GLU A 81 -19.45 -19.33 -7.33
C GLU A 81 -17.99 -19.41 -6.84
N GLY A 82 -17.85 -19.86 -5.61
CA GLY A 82 -16.60 -20.19 -4.95
C GLY A 82 -16.59 -21.65 -4.52
N CYS A 83 -15.57 -21.99 -3.76
CA CYS A 83 -15.33 -23.34 -3.28
C CYS A 83 -15.01 -23.33 -1.80
N ARG A 84 -15.62 -24.25 -1.05
CA ARG A 84 -15.21 -24.64 0.28
C ARG A 84 -14.49 -25.99 0.21
N PRO A 85 -13.15 -26.01 0.28
CA PRO A 85 -12.37 -27.24 0.17
C PRO A 85 -12.73 -28.33 1.19
N ASP A 86 -12.39 -29.59 0.92
CA ASP A 86 -12.69 -30.69 1.84
C ASP A 86 -11.94 -30.57 3.18
N TYR A 87 -10.67 -30.17 3.13
CA TYR A 87 -9.82 -29.99 4.30
C TYR A 87 -10.34 -28.85 5.20
N THR A 88 -10.92 -27.81 4.61
CA THR A 88 -11.53 -26.72 5.39
C THR A 88 -12.81 -27.18 6.08
N ARG A 89 -13.66 -27.97 5.39
CA ARG A 89 -14.85 -28.58 6.00
C ARG A 89 -14.50 -29.50 7.16
N LYS A 90 -13.47 -30.35 6.99
CA LYS A 90 -12.98 -31.25 8.06
C LYS A 90 -12.57 -30.45 9.31
N CYS A 91 -11.87 -29.32 9.14
CA CYS A 91 -11.51 -28.45 10.26
C CYS A 91 -12.71 -27.76 10.90
N ILE A 92 -13.66 -27.24 10.11
CA ILE A 92 -14.88 -26.60 10.63
C ILE A 92 -15.71 -27.60 11.44
N ALA A 93 -15.79 -28.85 10.99
CA ALA A 93 -16.55 -29.90 11.66
C ALA A 93 -16.01 -30.28 13.06
N LEU A 94 -14.77 -29.94 13.39
CA LEU A 94 -14.20 -30.13 14.73
C LEU A 94 -14.75 -29.14 15.76
N ASP A 95 -15.46 -28.09 15.34
CA ASP A 95 -16.07 -27.06 16.17
C ASP A 95 -15.12 -26.43 17.21
N ASN A 96 -13.84 -26.29 16.86
CA ASN A 96 -12.79 -25.75 17.72
C ASN A 96 -12.61 -24.23 17.59
N GLY A 97 -13.61 -23.53 17.03
CA GLY A 97 -13.57 -22.10 16.74
C GLY A 97 -12.95 -21.72 15.38
N PHE A 98 -12.39 -22.67 14.62
CA PHE A 98 -11.88 -22.41 13.28
C PHE A 98 -13.02 -22.14 12.28
N LYS A 99 -12.97 -20.99 11.57
CA LYS A 99 -14.00 -20.59 10.59
C LYS A 99 -13.62 -20.74 9.12
N SER A 100 -12.35 -21.07 8.85
CA SER A 100 -11.75 -21.24 7.52
C SER A 100 -11.95 -20.10 6.52
N GLN A 101 -11.22 -20.18 5.41
CA GLN A 101 -11.43 -19.39 4.20
C GLN A 101 -12.15 -20.24 3.15
N ASP A 102 -12.93 -19.57 2.32
CA ASP A 102 -13.43 -20.07 1.03
C ASP A 102 -12.52 -19.59 -0.10
N VAL A 103 -12.57 -20.27 -1.23
CA VAL A 103 -11.70 -20.07 -2.39
C VAL A 103 -12.51 -19.45 -3.53
N ILE A 104 -11.98 -18.41 -4.15
CA ILE A 104 -12.47 -17.88 -5.42
C ILE A 104 -12.06 -18.86 -6.53
N LEU A 105 -13.03 -19.35 -7.31
CA LEU A 105 -12.74 -20.26 -8.42
C LEU A 105 -11.93 -19.55 -9.51
N GLN A 106 -10.97 -20.26 -10.09
CA GLN A 106 -10.26 -19.84 -11.30
C GLN A 106 -11.04 -20.24 -12.55
N ASP A 107 -10.56 -19.78 -13.71
CA ASP A 107 -11.06 -20.21 -15.01
C ASP A 107 -11.04 -21.75 -15.11
N GLY A 108 -12.13 -22.32 -15.61
CA GLY A 108 -12.33 -23.77 -15.64
C GLY A 108 -12.92 -24.36 -14.35
N GLY A 109 -13.32 -23.52 -13.39
CA GLY A 109 -14.18 -23.88 -12.27
C GLY A 109 -13.54 -24.80 -11.22
N MET A 110 -14.38 -25.61 -10.56
CA MET A 110 -14.02 -26.46 -9.42
C MET A 110 -12.86 -27.42 -9.73
N ASN A 111 -12.90 -28.08 -10.89
CA ASN A 111 -11.90 -29.08 -11.29
C ASN A 111 -10.55 -28.46 -11.68
N SER A 112 -10.54 -27.18 -12.05
CA SER A 112 -9.33 -26.45 -12.47
C SER A 112 -8.72 -25.62 -11.33
N THR A 113 -9.44 -25.46 -10.21
CA THR A 113 -8.99 -24.71 -9.05
C THR A 113 -8.34 -25.66 -8.05
N VAL A 114 -7.04 -25.47 -7.77
CA VAL A 114 -6.29 -26.33 -6.85
C VAL A 114 -6.92 -26.30 -5.45
N GLY A 115 -7.13 -27.48 -4.87
CA GLY A 115 -7.77 -27.64 -3.56
C GLY A 115 -9.31 -27.71 -3.62
N CYS A 116 -9.90 -27.65 -4.80
CA CYS A 116 -11.35 -27.60 -4.97
C CYS A 116 -11.97 -28.80 -5.66
N THR A 117 -11.21 -29.76 -6.18
CA THR A 117 -11.75 -30.93 -6.90
C THR A 117 -12.84 -31.70 -6.12
N ASP A 118 -12.70 -31.83 -4.79
CA ASP A 118 -13.71 -32.40 -3.87
C ASP A 118 -14.33 -31.34 -2.93
N GLY A 119 -14.30 -30.10 -3.39
CA GLY A 119 -14.86 -28.92 -2.74
C GLY A 119 -16.39 -28.93 -2.76
N THR A 120 -16.99 -28.12 -1.90
CA THR A 120 -18.42 -27.81 -1.95
C THR A 120 -18.59 -26.41 -2.54
N SER A 121 -19.50 -26.28 -3.49
CA SER A 121 -19.87 -24.98 -4.05
C SER A 121 -20.45 -24.06 -2.98
N VAL A 122 -20.00 -22.81 -2.95
CA VAL A 122 -20.47 -21.77 -2.04
C VAL A 122 -20.56 -20.44 -2.78
N THR A 123 -21.41 -19.52 -2.33
CA THR A 123 -21.41 -18.15 -2.86
C THR A 123 -20.32 -17.33 -2.16
N VAL A 124 -19.41 -16.74 -2.93
CA VAL A 124 -18.40 -15.80 -2.42
C VAL A 124 -18.65 -14.40 -2.96
N THR A 125 -18.45 -13.40 -2.11
CA THR A 125 -18.43 -11.99 -2.50
C THR A 125 -17.08 -11.40 -2.13
N TYR A 126 -16.39 -10.81 -3.11
CA TYR A 126 -15.07 -10.25 -2.91
C TYR A 126 -14.91 -8.90 -3.59
N ASP A 127 -14.00 -8.10 -3.04
CA ASP A 127 -13.58 -6.82 -3.59
C ASP A 127 -12.73 -7.04 -4.84
N ASN A 128 -12.96 -6.26 -5.90
CA ASN A 128 -12.19 -6.38 -7.14
C ASN A 128 -10.85 -5.63 -7.09
N ALA A 129 -10.65 -4.73 -6.13
CA ALA A 129 -9.43 -3.92 -6.04
C ALA A 129 -8.13 -4.74 -5.98
N PRO A 130 -8.01 -5.85 -5.22
CA PRO A 130 -6.79 -6.64 -5.18
C PRO A 130 -6.36 -7.22 -6.54
N PHE A 131 -7.29 -7.41 -7.48
CA PHE A 131 -6.98 -7.96 -8.80
C PHE A 131 -6.31 -6.94 -9.72
N ASN A 132 -6.55 -5.64 -9.54
CA ASN A 132 -5.85 -4.57 -10.27
C ASN A 132 -4.65 -4.04 -9.47
N ARG A 133 -3.54 -4.77 -9.50
CA ARG A 133 -2.35 -4.51 -8.66
C ARG A 133 -1.79 -3.08 -8.78
N LEU A 134 -1.18 -2.59 -7.69
CA LEU A 134 -0.38 -1.36 -7.74
C LEU A 134 0.93 -1.60 -8.49
N ASN A 135 1.02 -1.06 -9.70
CA ASN A 135 2.26 -1.12 -10.48
C ASN A 135 3.25 -0.06 -10.01
N VAL A 136 4.41 -0.50 -9.54
CA VAL A 136 5.53 0.34 -9.12
C VAL A 136 6.61 0.30 -10.21
N ARG A 137 6.88 1.44 -10.85
CA ARG A 137 7.98 1.55 -11.82
C ARG A 137 9.34 1.63 -11.11
N GLY A 138 10.41 1.53 -11.89
CA GLY A 138 11.77 1.74 -11.39
C GLY A 138 11.97 3.11 -10.73
N ASN A 139 13.03 3.21 -9.94
CA ASN A 139 13.46 4.43 -9.24
C ASN A 139 12.38 5.02 -8.32
N LYS A 140 11.87 4.21 -7.38
CA LYS A 140 10.88 4.63 -6.39
C LYS A 140 11.40 4.36 -4.99
N THR A 141 11.19 5.32 -4.10
CA THR A 141 11.23 5.13 -2.65
C THR A 141 9.82 5.32 -2.14
N ILE A 142 9.24 4.32 -1.47
CA ILE A 142 7.91 4.39 -0.87
C ILE A 142 8.08 4.24 0.64
N ARG A 143 7.63 5.22 1.41
CA ARG A 143 7.87 5.23 2.86
C ARG A 143 6.69 5.76 3.65
N GLY A 144 6.30 5.06 4.70
CA GLY A 144 5.35 5.56 5.70
C GLY A 144 5.99 6.47 6.74
N ILE A 145 5.24 7.44 7.26
CA ILE A 145 5.61 8.19 8.46
C ILE A 145 5.01 7.52 9.69
N GLY A 146 5.87 7.10 10.62
CA GLY A 146 5.46 6.39 11.84
C GLY A 146 4.55 5.21 11.51
N ASN A 147 3.39 5.16 12.16
CA ASN A 147 2.39 4.12 11.95
C ASN A 147 1.24 4.55 11.01
N SER A 148 1.36 5.72 10.37
CA SER A 148 0.26 6.32 9.61
C SER A 148 0.23 5.91 8.15
N GLY A 149 1.39 5.59 7.56
CA GLY A 149 1.51 5.20 6.16
C GLY A 149 1.04 3.77 5.90
N VAL A 150 -0.21 3.61 5.47
CA VAL A 150 -0.84 2.29 5.25
C VAL A 150 -1.43 2.23 3.85
N ILE A 151 -1.25 1.11 3.15
CA ILE A 151 -1.99 0.76 1.94
C ILE A 151 -2.91 -0.41 2.31
N ARG A 152 -4.19 -0.33 1.96
CA ARG A 152 -5.19 -1.35 2.31
C ARG A 152 -6.01 -1.74 1.09
N GLY A 153 -6.24 -3.04 0.93
CA GLY A 153 -7.16 -3.59 -0.09
C GLY A 153 -6.58 -3.69 -1.50
N LYS A 154 -5.28 -3.48 -1.68
CA LYS A 154 -4.57 -3.63 -2.95
C LYS A 154 -3.06 -3.81 -2.70
#